data_AF-A0A8S9H9R7-F1
#
_entry.id   AF-A0A8S9H9R7-F1
#
_cell.length_a   1.000
_cell.length_b   1.000
_cell.length_c   1.000
_cell.angle_alpha   90.00
_cell.angle_beta   90.00
_cell.angle_gamma   90.00
#
_symmetry.space_group_name_H-M   'P 1'
#
loop_
_entity.id
_entity.type
_entity.pdbx_description
1 polymer ?
#
loop_
_entity_poly.entity_id
_entity_poly.type
_entity_poly.pdbx_seq_one_letter_code
_entity_poly.pdbx_strand_id
1 'polypeptide(L)' 'MNGVLAFAKSPVTERYDLSSVRIMISAAATLRKELEDAVRLKFPNAVIGQSLFKDIDEL' A
#
# COMPACT_ATOMS: atom_id res chain seq x y z
N MET A 1 -13.24 4.57 0.00
CA MET A 1 -11.95 5.16 0.45
C MET A 1 -10.95 4.03 0.62
N ASN A 2 -9.76 4.09 0.00
CA ASN A 2 -8.76 3.02 0.11
C ASN A 2 -7.94 3.20 1.40
N GLY A 3 -7.91 2.18 2.27
CA GLY A 3 -7.24 2.28 3.59
C GLY A 3 -5.73 2.51 3.50
N VAL A 4 -5.08 1.96 2.47
CA VAL A 4 -3.64 2.17 2.22
C VAL A 4 -3.38 3.61 1.77
N LEU A 5 -4.28 4.19 0.96
CA LEU A 5 -4.18 5.59 0.56
C LEU A 5 -4.33 6.53 1.76
N ALA A 6 -5.30 6.24 2.63
CA ALA A 6 -5.53 7.03 3.83
C ALA A 6 -4.33 6.96 4.78
N PHE A 7 -3.70 5.79 4.89
CA PHE A 7 -2.46 5.61 5.62
C PHE A 7 -1.30 6.41 4.99
N ALA A 8 -1.02 6.25 3.69
CA ALA A 8 0.08 6.93 3.01
C ALA A 8 -0.06 8.47 2.99
N LYS A 9 -1.30 8.98 2.91
CA LYS A 9 -1.60 10.42 2.97
C LYS A 9 -1.72 10.96 4.41
N SER A 10 -1.65 10.11 5.43
CA SER A 10 -1.78 10.55 6.81
C SER A 10 -0.51 11.29 7.26
N PRO A 11 -0.61 12.51 7.80
CA PRO A 11 0.54 13.26 8.33
C PRO A 11 1.19 12.56 9.54
N VAL A 12 0.51 11.58 10.13
CA VAL A 12 1.05 10.76 11.22
C VAL A 12 2.20 9.87 10.73
N THR A 13 2.18 9.44 9.46
CA THR A 13 3.25 8.59 8.90
C THR A 13 4.61 9.29 8.83
N GLU A 14 4.63 10.62 8.79
CA GLU A 14 5.86 11.43 8.77
C GLU A 14 6.58 11.45 10.13
N ARG A 15 5.90 11.01 11.20
CA ARG A 15 6.48 10.93 12.55
C ARG A 15 7.27 9.66 12.79
N TYR A 16 7.19 8.68 11.87
CA TYR A 16 7.83 7.38 12.01
C TYR A 16 8.85 7.19 10.89
N ASP A 17 9.98 6.58 11.22
CA ASP A 17 10.89 6.08 10.20
C ASP A 17 10.36 4.76 9.63
N LEU A 18 9.89 4.82 8.39
CA LEU A 18 9.31 3.68 7.66
C LEU A 18 10.34 3.00 6.74
N SER A 19 11.62 3.36 6.85
CA SER A 19 12.71 2.80 6.03
C SER A 19 12.90 1.29 6.17
N SER A 20 12.46 0.72 7.30
CA SER A 20 12.52 -0.72 7.59
C SER A 20 11.46 -1.55 6.87
N VAL A 21 10.41 -0.91 6.35
CA VAL A 21 9.33 -1.59 5.61
C VAL A 21 9.86 -2.00 4.24
N ARG A 22 9.83 -3.32 3.96
CA ARG A 22 10.33 -3.89 2.70
C ARG A 22 9.24 -4.43 1.79
N ILE A 23 8.08 -4.78 2.35
CA ILE A 23 6.96 -5.35 1.60
C ILE A 23 5.67 -4.74 2.15
N MET A 24 4.82 -4.25 1.25
CA MET A 24 3.48 -3.80 1.59
C MET A 24 2.47 -4.40 0.61
N ILE A 25 1.55 -5.21 1.12
CA ILE A 25 0.54 -5.91 0.31
C ILE A 25 -0.84 -5.33 0.64
N SER A 26 -1.54 -4.87 -0.39
CA SER A 26 -2.93 -4.41 -0.27
C SER A 26 -3.87 -5.42 -0.93
N ALA A 27 -4.80 -5.94 -0.15
CA ALA A 27 -5.89 -6.78 -0.66
C ALA A 27 -7.03 -5.90 -1.19
N ALA A 28 -6.89 -5.33 -2.40
CA ALA A 28 -7.82 -4.33 -2.92
C ALA A 28 -8.15 -4.54 -4.40
N ALA A 29 -9.45 -4.39 -4.72
CA ALA A 29 -10.08 -4.70 -6.01
C ALA A 29 -9.44 -4.03 -7.25
N THR A 30 -8.80 -2.88 -7.09
CA THR A 30 -8.03 -2.18 -8.13
C THR A 30 -7.29 -1.03 -7.45
N LEU A 31 -5.96 -1.04 -7.35
CA LEU A 31 -5.28 0.17 -6.90
C LEU A 31 -5.12 1.13 -8.10
N ARG A 32 -5.54 2.38 -7.90
CA ARG A 32 -5.36 3.47 -8.88
C ARG A 32 -3.91 3.96 -8.84
N LYS A 33 -3.35 4.37 -9.98
CA LYS A 33 -1.96 4.89 -10.13
C LYS A 33 -1.56 5.95 -9.07
N GLU A 34 -2.46 6.86 -8.73
CA GLU A 34 -2.24 7.89 -7.70
C GLU A 34 -1.89 7.32 -6.31
N LEU A 35 -2.44 6.15 -5.97
CA LEU A 35 -2.12 5.46 -4.71
C LEU A 35 -0.73 4.83 -4.76
N GLU A 36 -0.39 4.21 -5.89
CA GLU A 36 0.94 3.65 -6.07
C GLU A 36 2.01 4.74 -5.93
N ASP A 37 1.78 5.92 -6.53
CA ASP A 37 2.68 7.06 -6.44
C ASP A 37 2.81 7.57 -4.99
N ALA A 38 1.68 7.72 -4.27
CA ALA A 38 1.69 8.19 -2.88
C ALA A 38 2.41 7.23 -1.92
N VAL A 39 2.25 5.92 -2.13
CA VAL A 39 2.90 4.89 -1.32
C VAL A 39 4.38 4.79 -1.67
N ARG A 40 4.76 4.81 -2.96
CA ARG A 40 6.17 4.78 -3.38
C ARG A 40 6.97 5.92 -2.79
N LEU A 41 6.36 7.10 -2.65
CA LEU A 41 7.01 8.25 -2.02
C LEU A 41 7.30 8.03 -0.52
N LYS A 42 6.40 7.33 0.19
CA LYS A 42 6.50 7.08 1.64
C LYS A 42 7.33 5.84 1.97
N PHE A 43 7.36 4.86 1.08
CA PHE A 43 8.04 3.58 1.27
C PHE A 43 9.03 3.32 0.13
N PRO A 44 10.13 4.09 0.05
CA PRO A 44 11.06 4.02 -1.08
C PRO A 44 11.74 2.64 -1.22
N ASN A 45 11.88 1.91 -0.11
CA ASN A 45 12.53 0.60 -0.07
C ASN A 45 11.53 -0.56 -0.11
N ALA A 46 10.23 -0.29 -0.19
CA ALA A 46 9.22 -1.32 -0.15
C ALA A 46 8.77 -1.77 -1.53
N VAL A 47 8.63 -3.08 -1.70
CA VAL A 47 7.90 -3.67 -2.82
C VAL A 47 6.41 -3.63 -2.50
N ILE A 48 5.64 -2.99 -3.38
CA ILE A 48 4.19 -2.84 -3.21
C ILE A 48 3.48 -3.87 -4.07
N GLY A 49 2.80 -4.81 -3.42
CA GLY A 49 1.95 -5.82 -4.06
C GLY A 49 0.47 -5.47 -3.92
N GLN A 50 -0.31 -5.76 -4.95
CA GLN A 50 -1.78 -5.71 -4.90
C GLN A 50 -2.28 -7.13 -5.09
N SER A 51 -2.95 -7.69 -4.10
CA SER A 51 -3.66 -8.95 -4.27
C SER A 51 -5.14 -8.66 -4.39
N LEU A 52 -5.77 -9.25 -5.40
CA LEU A 52 -7.19 -9.46 -5.36
C LEU A 52 -7.37 -10.78 -4.63
N PHE A 53 -8.19 -10.83 -3.57
CA PHE A 53 -8.83 -12.09 -3.22
C PHE A 53 -9.79 -12.41 -4.37
N LYS A 54 -9.28 -12.92 -5.49
CA LYS A 54 -10.07 -13.50 -6.57
C LYS A 54 -9.83 -15.01 -6.72
N ASP A 55 -8.95 -15.60 -5.92
CA ASP A 55 -8.58 -17.01 -6.06
C ASP A 55 -8.66 -17.77 -4.71
N ILE A 56 -9.64 -17.46 -3.85
CA ILE A 56 -9.98 -18.33 -2.70
C ILE A 56 -11.39 -18.95 -2.85
N ASP A 57 -12.15 -18.57 -3.87
CA ASP A 57 -13.39 -19.27 -4.24
C ASP A 57 -13.15 -20.44 -5.23
N GLU A 58 -11.89 -20.72 -5.61
CA GLU A 58 -11.48 -21.88 -6.44
C GLU A 58 -10.53 -22.86 -5.69
N LEU A 59 -10.72 -23.04 -4.38
CA LEU A 59 -10.12 -24.15 -3.61
C LEU A 59 -11.17 -24.95 -2.86
#